data_AF-A0AAV1GXG0-F1
#
_entry.id   AF-A0AAV1GXG0-F1
#
_cell.length_a   1.000
_cell.length_b   1.000
_cell.length_c   1.000
_cell.angle_alpha   90.00
_cell.angle_beta   90.00
_cell.angle_gamma   90.00
#
_symmetry.space_group_name_H-M   'P 1'
#
loop_
_entity.id
_entity.type
_entity.pdbx_description
1 polymer ?
#
loop_
_entity_poly.entity_id
_entity_poly.type
_entity_poly.pdbx_seq_one_letter_code
_entity_poly.pdbx_strand_id
1 'polypeptide(L)'
;MNFSQCLVIGPLCYRKLLEDREGSSSQQLSGKMDQKGPAVKRKKFYLHVSGKPSGAHLPMVNDLKRCGQREVSIPEDSDYILLFCVISSRVGTDVGEALENAPRGKEVILVVMHHTFDPDYITVESRRLVEDPNVVLVVDCYFHEGRLLQCDRNDIALYDIKKFLGVSDTVQSFLQISTIIAWLWKNMKWILIMSVLQICTVINWLWNKMKKVLISACVIAGLLFQKSFNWLRNLLWFHNRGRNAREAG
;
A
#
# COMPACT_ATOMS: atom_id res chain seq x y z
N MET A 1 -7.69 -20.51 2.94
CA MET A 1 -8.09 -19.45 1.99
C MET A 1 -8.50 -18.22 2.78
N ASN A 2 -7.68 -17.17 2.74
CA ASN A 2 -8.10 -15.79 3.03
C ASN A 2 -7.09 -14.84 2.39
N PHE A 3 -7.28 -14.61 1.09
CA PHE A 3 -6.74 -13.47 0.37
C PHE A 3 -7.58 -12.25 0.76
N SER A 4 -7.24 -11.51 1.82
CA SER A 4 -7.94 -10.24 2.08
C SER A 4 -7.30 -9.25 3.08
N GLN A 5 -6.04 -9.41 3.51
CA GLN A 5 -5.44 -8.42 4.45
C GLN A 5 -4.09 -7.80 4.03
N CYS A 6 -3.45 -8.20 2.94
CA CYS A 6 -2.19 -7.56 2.49
C CYS A 6 -2.38 -6.36 1.54
N LEU A 7 -3.46 -5.57 1.69
CA LEU A 7 -3.73 -4.41 0.83
C LEU A 7 -3.81 -3.07 1.60
N VAL A 8 -3.04 -2.91 2.67
CA VAL A 8 -3.02 -1.65 3.47
C VAL A 8 -1.63 -1.05 3.64
N ILE A 9 -0.54 -1.66 3.16
CA ILE A 9 0.77 -1.00 3.17
C ILE A 9 0.90 -0.13 1.92
N GLY A 10 0.15 0.97 1.90
CA GLY A 10 0.31 2.04 0.92
C GLY A 10 1.56 2.90 1.19
N PRO A 11 1.94 3.79 0.27
CA PRO A 11 3.15 4.64 0.33
C PRO A 11 3.23 5.59 1.56
N LEU A 12 2.19 5.64 2.40
CA LEU A 12 2.21 6.36 3.68
C LEU A 12 3.05 5.62 4.74
N CYS A 13 3.13 4.29 4.74
CA CYS A 13 3.99 3.54 5.66
C CYS A 13 5.46 3.75 5.31
N TYR A 14 5.77 3.77 4.01
CA TYR A 14 7.11 3.99 3.48
C TYR A 14 7.65 5.38 3.83
N ARG A 15 6.81 6.42 3.68
CA ARG A 15 7.17 7.80 4.06
C ARG A 15 7.42 7.91 5.57
N LYS A 16 6.60 7.25 6.40
CA LYS A 16 6.76 7.25 7.85
C LYS A 16 8.04 6.51 8.30
N LEU A 17 8.38 5.39 7.67
CA LEU A 17 9.63 4.67 7.91
C LEU A 17 10.87 5.46 7.45
N LEU A 18 10.78 6.22 6.37
CA LEU A 18 11.84 7.14 5.93
C LEU A 18 12.01 8.32 6.90
N GLU A 19 10.91 8.90 7.38
CA GLU A 19 10.90 9.97 8.39
C GLU A 19 11.48 9.50 9.73
N ASP A 20 11.16 8.28 10.17
CA ASP A 20 11.71 7.67 11.40
C ASP A 20 13.22 7.38 11.28
N ARG A 21 13.73 7.03 10.09
CA ARG A 21 15.16 6.76 9.85
C ARG A 21 16.00 8.04 9.80
N GLU A 22 15.47 9.13 9.26
CA GLU A 22 16.15 10.44 9.26
C GLU A 22 16.34 10.98 10.69
N GLY A 23 15.39 10.70 11.61
CA GLY A 23 15.50 11.06 13.02
C GLY A 23 16.54 10.28 13.82
N SER A 24 16.86 9.04 13.43
CA SER A 24 17.85 8.18 14.13
C SER A 24 19.28 8.34 13.60
N SER A 25 19.49 8.97 12.44
CA SER A 25 20.79 9.08 11.79
C SER A 25 21.60 10.33 12.16
N SER A 26 21.04 11.25 12.95
CA SER A 26 21.67 12.56 13.23
C SER A 26 22.81 12.53 14.26
N GLN A 27 23.14 11.39 14.86
CA GLN A 27 24.25 11.29 15.81
C GLN A 27 25.17 10.12 15.48
N GLN A 28 25.81 10.13 14.31
CA GLN A 28 27.16 9.57 14.04
C GLN A 28 27.44 9.52 12.53
N LEU A 29 27.57 10.68 11.89
CA LEU A 29 28.35 10.84 10.66
C LEU A 29 29.08 12.18 10.77
N SER A 30 30.10 12.20 11.62
CA SER A 30 31.06 13.30 11.69
C SER A 30 32.37 12.82 11.09
N GLY A 31 32.80 13.48 10.01
CA GLY A 31 34.21 13.51 9.61
C GLY A 31 34.57 12.90 8.26
N LYS A 32 34.24 13.59 7.16
CA LYS A 32 35.12 14.03 6.05
C LYS A 32 34.32 14.12 4.75
N MET A 33 33.90 15.33 4.44
CA MET A 33 33.41 15.72 3.13
C MET A 33 34.62 16.26 2.38
N ASP A 34 35.14 15.51 1.40
CA ASP A 34 36.08 16.06 0.41
C ASP A 34 35.90 15.39 -0.96
N GLN A 35 35.69 16.26 -1.94
CA GLN A 35 35.81 16.10 -3.41
C GLN A 35 34.75 15.28 -4.15
N LYS A 36 33.65 15.96 -4.50
CA LYS A 36 32.65 15.49 -5.46
C LYS A 36 33.19 15.61 -6.89
N GLY A 37 33.91 14.58 -7.33
CA GLY A 37 34.06 14.29 -8.76
C GLY A 37 32.70 14.01 -9.42
N PRO A 38 32.60 13.97 -10.76
CA PRO A 38 31.35 13.64 -11.44
C PRO A 38 30.87 12.27 -10.94
N ALA A 39 29.64 12.20 -10.44
CA ALA A 39 29.04 10.97 -9.96
C ALA A 39 29.01 9.94 -11.10
N VAL A 40 29.95 9.00 -11.08
CA VAL A 40 30.04 7.95 -12.10
C VAL A 40 28.79 7.10 -11.99
N LYS A 41 27.98 7.10 -13.05
CA LYS A 41 26.72 6.36 -13.10
C LYS A 41 27.02 4.88 -13.30
N ARG A 42 27.04 4.11 -12.20
CA ARG A 42 27.20 2.66 -12.18
C ARG A 42 26.02 1.99 -12.92
N LYS A 43 26.31 1.18 -13.93
CA LYS A 43 25.32 0.49 -14.77
C LYS A 43 25.61 -0.97 -15.02
N LYS A 44 26.86 -1.41 -14.92
CA LYS A 44 27.26 -2.80 -15.15
C LYS A 44 27.62 -3.46 -13.83
N PHE A 45 27.13 -4.66 -13.60
CA PHE A 45 27.47 -5.42 -12.40
C PHE A 45 27.91 -6.84 -12.74
N TYR A 46 28.84 -7.36 -11.97
CA TYR A 46 29.14 -8.79 -11.94
C TYR A 46 28.37 -9.43 -10.78
N LEU A 47 27.65 -10.50 -11.05
CA LEU A 47 26.88 -11.23 -10.05
C LEU A 47 27.78 -12.26 -9.37
N HIS A 48 28.04 -12.09 -8.08
CA HIS A 48 28.71 -13.09 -7.24
C HIS A 48 27.73 -13.65 -6.22
N VAL A 49 27.69 -14.97 -6.07
CA VAL A 49 26.77 -15.64 -5.14
C VAL A 49 27.58 -16.59 -4.27
N SER A 50 27.55 -16.34 -2.96
CA SER A 50 28.11 -17.22 -1.94
C SER A 50 26.97 -17.99 -1.23
N GLY A 51 27.13 -19.31 -1.12
CA GLY A 51 26.11 -20.22 -0.62
C GLY A 51 25.04 -20.58 -1.66
N LYS A 52 23.93 -21.17 -1.21
CA LYS A 52 22.88 -21.74 -2.10
C LYS A 52 21.53 -21.03 -1.91
N PRO A 53 21.26 -19.93 -2.64
CA PRO A 53 19.98 -19.21 -2.54
C PRO A 53 18.83 -19.90 -3.29
N SER A 54 19.08 -21.01 -4.01
CA SER A 54 18.07 -21.78 -4.75
C SER A 54 17.17 -20.93 -5.67
N GLY A 55 17.73 -19.89 -6.28
CA GLY A 55 17.01 -18.97 -7.17
C GLY A 55 16.32 -17.78 -6.48
N ALA A 56 16.32 -17.72 -5.14
CA ALA A 56 15.66 -16.65 -4.40
C ALA A 56 16.21 -15.24 -4.67
N HIS A 57 17.45 -15.11 -5.15
CA HIS A 57 18.07 -13.84 -5.52
C HIS A 57 17.62 -13.31 -6.89
N LEU A 58 17.11 -14.18 -7.77
CA LEU A 58 16.79 -13.85 -9.16
C LEU A 58 15.74 -12.73 -9.30
N PRO A 59 14.67 -12.64 -8.48
CA PRO A 59 13.72 -11.53 -8.56
C PRO A 59 14.39 -10.17 -8.41
N MET A 60 15.29 -10.04 -7.43
CA MET A 60 16.04 -8.80 -7.19
C MET A 60 16.97 -8.47 -8.37
N VAL A 61 17.71 -9.46 -8.89
CA VAL A 61 18.58 -9.29 -10.07
C VAL A 61 17.77 -8.84 -11.29
N ASN A 62 16.61 -9.46 -11.53
CA ASN A 62 15.74 -9.12 -12.66
C ASN A 62 15.16 -7.71 -12.53
N ASP A 63 14.83 -7.27 -11.32
CA ASP A 63 14.35 -5.90 -11.09
C ASP A 63 15.44 -4.87 -11.33
N LEU A 64 16.69 -5.14 -10.92
CA LEU A 64 17.82 -4.27 -11.26
C LEU A 64 18.03 -4.20 -12.79
N LYS A 65 17.93 -5.33 -13.49
CA LYS A 65 17.99 -5.37 -14.96
C LYS A 65 16.89 -4.54 -15.62
N ARG A 66 15.65 -4.63 -15.12
CA ARG A 66 14.51 -3.80 -15.58
C ARG A 66 14.75 -2.31 -15.35
N CYS A 67 15.50 -1.96 -14.30
CA CYS A 67 15.93 -0.59 -14.01
C CYS A 67 17.14 -0.12 -14.85
N GLY A 68 17.56 -0.91 -15.86
CA GLY A 68 18.62 -0.54 -16.79
C GLY A 68 20.04 -0.88 -16.31
N GLN A 69 20.17 -1.66 -15.24
CA GLN A 69 21.44 -2.29 -14.86
C GLN A 69 21.73 -3.47 -15.81
N ARG A 70 22.99 -3.77 -16.07
CA ARG A 70 23.43 -4.84 -16.96
C ARG A 70 24.36 -5.79 -16.22
N GLU A 71 23.99 -7.06 -16.19
CA GLU A 71 24.89 -8.10 -15.71
C GLU A 71 25.98 -8.35 -16.77
N VAL A 72 27.23 -8.47 -16.34
CA VAL A 72 28.37 -8.84 -17.17
C VAL A 72 28.98 -10.14 -16.66
N SER A 73 29.54 -10.93 -17.58
CA SER A 73 30.11 -12.24 -17.27
C SER A 73 31.53 -12.17 -16.70
N ILE A 74 32.20 -11.02 -16.83
CA ILE A 74 33.61 -10.81 -16.49
C ILE A 74 33.67 -9.71 -15.42
N PRO A 75 34.28 -9.95 -14.24
CA PRO A 75 34.35 -8.96 -13.16
C PRO A 75 35.02 -7.64 -13.56
N GLU A 76 36.04 -7.69 -14.40
CA GLU A 76 36.83 -6.54 -14.82
C GLU A 76 35.98 -5.52 -15.61
N ASP A 77 34.99 -6.01 -16.37
CA ASP A 77 34.06 -5.22 -17.18
C ASP A 77 32.93 -4.57 -16.37
N SER A 78 32.79 -4.95 -15.09
CA SER A 78 31.75 -4.46 -14.19
C SER A 78 32.12 -3.12 -13.55
N ASP A 79 31.13 -2.31 -13.21
CA ASP A 79 31.35 -1.10 -12.40
C ASP A 79 31.38 -1.45 -10.90
N TYR A 80 30.69 -2.52 -10.49
CA TYR A 80 30.60 -3.03 -9.12
C TYR A 80 30.28 -4.52 -9.09
N ILE A 81 30.54 -5.16 -7.97
CA ILE A 81 30.11 -6.53 -7.67
C ILE A 81 28.79 -6.49 -6.91
N LEU A 82 27.78 -7.21 -7.40
CA LEU A 82 26.57 -7.49 -6.66
C LEU A 82 26.74 -8.86 -5.99
N LEU A 83 27.04 -8.83 -4.68
CA LEU A 83 27.35 -10.03 -3.91
C LEU A 83 26.13 -10.47 -3.09
N PHE A 84 25.57 -11.65 -3.41
CA PHE A 84 24.59 -12.31 -2.55
C PHE A 84 25.30 -13.29 -1.61
N CYS A 85 25.16 -13.10 -0.31
CA CYS A 85 25.71 -14.00 0.71
C CYS A 85 24.55 -14.69 1.44
N VAL A 86 24.42 -16.01 1.29
CA VAL A 86 23.41 -16.79 2.02
C VAL A 86 23.93 -17.22 3.37
N ILE A 87 23.26 -16.77 4.43
CA ILE A 87 23.61 -17.13 5.80
C ILE A 87 23.21 -18.58 6.08
N SER A 88 24.22 -19.40 6.32
CA SER A 88 24.10 -20.83 6.62
C SER A 88 24.47 -21.14 8.07
N SER A 89 25.34 -20.33 8.67
CA SER A 89 25.85 -20.52 10.03
C SER A 89 25.74 -19.26 10.88
N ARG A 90 26.50 -18.21 10.53
CA ARG A 90 26.60 -16.94 11.25
C ARG A 90 26.97 -15.84 10.26
N VAL A 91 26.35 -14.68 10.43
CA VAL A 91 26.55 -13.52 9.54
C VAL A 91 28.02 -13.19 9.34
N GLY A 92 28.79 -12.98 10.42
CA GLY A 92 30.19 -12.56 10.30
C GLY A 92 31.09 -13.57 9.57
N THR A 93 30.91 -14.87 9.83
CA THR A 93 31.72 -15.92 9.20
C THR A 93 31.36 -16.09 7.73
N ASP A 94 30.07 -16.23 7.43
CA ASP A 94 29.60 -16.46 6.06
C ASP A 94 29.87 -15.23 5.17
N VAL A 95 29.75 -14.01 5.73
CA VAL A 95 30.09 -12.77 5.00
C VAL A 95 31.59 -12.64 4.79
N GLY A 96 32.42 -12.94 5.80
CA GLY A 96 33.87 -12.93 5.66
C GLY A 96 34.34 -13.86 4.53
N GLU A 97 33.86 -15.09 4.53
CA GLU A 97 34.15 -16.07 3.47
C GLU A 97 33.63 -15.60 2.10
N ALA A 98 32.42 -15.01 2.05
CA ALA A 98 31.86 -14.50 0.80
C ALA A 98 32.69 -13.34 0.22
N LEU A 99 33.22 -12.45 1.05
CA LEU A 99 34.05 -11.32 0.62
C LEU A 99 35.45 -11.76 0.21
N GLU A 100 36.04 -12.72 0.92
CA GLU A 100 37.36 -13.29 0.56
C GLU A 100 37.36 -13.95 -0.82
N ASN A 101 36.25 -14.60 -1.18
CA ASN A 101 36.07 -15.28 -2.46
C ASN A 101 35.54 -14.38 -3.58
N ALA A 102 35.10 -13.15 -3.27
CA ALA A 102 34.61 -12.21 -4.26
C ALA A 102 35.75 -11.62 -5.12
N PRO A 103 35.48 -11.25 -6.39
CA PRO A 103 36.46 -10.57 -7.22
C PRO A 103 36.96 -9.27 -6.57
N ARG A 104 38.28 -9.09 -6.52
CA ARG A 104 38.92 -7.92 -5.89
C ARG A 104 38.97 -6.71 -6.82
N GLY A 105 39.19 -5.53 -6.24
CA GLY A 105 39.45 -4.29 -6.99
C GLY A 105 38.20 -3.59 -7.54
N LYS A 106 37.01 -4.02 -7.11
CA LYS A 106 35.72 -3.41 -7.44
C LYS A 106 34.95 -3.16 -6.15
N GLU A 107 34.13 -2.11 -6.15
CA GLU A 107 33.20 -1.85 -5.04
C GLU A 107 32.15 -2.98 -4.96
N VAL A 108 31.75 -3.33 -3.74
CA VAL A 108 30.82 -4.42 -3.47
C VAL A 108 29.52 -3.87 -2.88
N ILE A 109 28.39 -4.24 -3.50
CA ILE A 109 27.07 -4.15 -2.90
C ILE A 109 26.74 -5.53 -2.34
N LEU A 110 26.74 -5.66 -1.01
CA LEU A 110 26.49 -6.90 -0.30
C LEU A 110 25.01 -7.04 0.06
N VAL A 111 24.40 -8.12 -0.40
CA VAL A 111 23.05 -8.55 -0.07
C VAL A 111 23.14 -9.79 0.82
N VAL A 112 22.88 -9.60 2.12
CA VAL A 112 22.88 -10.67 3.11
C VAL A 112 21.51 -11.35 3.11
N MET A 113 21.47 -12.62 2.69
CA MET A 113 20.25 -13.40 2.57
C MET A 113 20.06 -14.31 3.78
N HIS A 114 19.08 -14.00 4.63
CA HIS A 114 18.71 -14.80 5.79
C HIS A 114 17.61 -15.79 5.41
N HIS A 115 17.84 -17.07 5.72
CA HIS A 115 16.82 -18.09 5.56
C HIS A 115 15.85 -18.03 6.74
N THR A 116 14.62 -17.56 6.49
CA THR A 116 13.56 -17.46 7.50
C THR A 116 12.20 -17.59 6.84
N PHE A 117 11.25 -18.22 7.52
CA PHE A 117 9.84 -18.22 7.10
C PHE A 117 9.07 -17.01 7.64
N ASP A 118 9.62 -16.34 8.66
CA ASP A 118 9.00 -15.20 9.35
C ASP A 118 9.33 -13.89 8.61
N PRO A 119 8.34 -13.22 8.00
CA PRO A 119 8.55 -11.96 7.30
C PRO A 119 8.91 -10.78 8.23
N ASP A 120 8.54 -10.88 9.52
CA ASP A 120 8.74 -9.84 10.54
C ASP A 120 9.97 -10.11 11.42
N TYR A 121 10.81 -11.08 11.01
CA TYR A 121 12.00 -11.47 11.75
C TYR A 121 12.94 -10.29 12.00
N ILE A 122 13.32 -10.09 13.25
CA ILE A 122 14.21 -9.00 13.66
C ILE A 122 15.65 -9.51 13.69
N THR A 123 16.44 -9.10 12.69
CA THR A 123 17.90 -9.33 12.68
C THR A 123 18.65 -8.13 13.20
N VAL A 124 19.79 -8.38 13.85
CA VAL A 124 20.84 -7.35 14.00
C VAL A 124 21.24 -6.93 12.58
N GLU A 125 21.34 -5.62 12.37
CA GLU A 125 21.67 -5.08 11.06
C GLU A 125 23.07 -5.55 10.62
N SER A 126 23.15 -6.29 9.52
CA SER A 126 24.41 -6.92 9.10
C SER A 126 25.50 -5.89 8.81
N ARG A 127 25.13 -4.66 8.42
CA ARG A 127 26.06 -3.54 8.25
C ARG A 127 26.95 -3.25 9.46
N ARG A 128 26.52 -3.60 10.67
CA ARG A 128 27.31 -3.40 11.90
C ARG A 128 28.40 -4.45 12.08
N LEU A 129 28.36 -5.52 11.29
CA LEU A 129 29.25 -6.67 11.37
C LEU A 129 30.22 -6.75 10.19
N VAL A 130 30.15 -5.77 9.27
CA VAL A 130 30.97 -5.73 8.05
C VAL A 130 31.87 -4.51 8.10
N GLU A 131 33.18 -4.74 8.16
CA GLU A 131 34.21 -3.69 8.26
C GLU A 131 35.04 -3.56 6.97
N ASP A 132 34.69 -4.27 5.90
CA ASP A 132 35.46 -4.25 4.65
C ASP A 132 35.29 -2.92 3.89
N PRO A 133 36.38 -2.17 3.63
CA PRO A 133 36.32 -0.87 2.97
C PRO A 133 35.88 -0.93 1.50
N ASN A 134 35.93 -2.10 0.86
CA ASN A 134 35.46 -2.28 -0.51
C ASN A 134 33.93 -2.42 -0.57
N VAL A 135 33.27 -2.66 0.57
CA VAL A 135 31.81 -2.79 0.65
C VAL A 135 31.17 -1.41 0.82
N VAL A 136 30.48 -0.97 -0.21
CA VAL A 136 29.88 0.38 -0.28
C VAL A 136 28.42 0.42 0.16
N LEU A 137 27.74 -0.73 0.17
CA LEU A 137 26.37 -0.87 0.63
C LEU A 137 26.15 -2.29 1.16
N VAL A 138 25.52 -2.39 2.33
CA VAL A 138 25.07 -3.66 2.93
C VAL A 138 23.57 -3.59 3.14
N VAL A 139 22.85 -4.57 2.61
CA VAL A 139 21.41 -4.74 2.82
C VAL A 139 21.08 -6.15 3.27
N ASP A 140 20.01 -6.28 4.05
CA ASP A 140 19.49 -7.55 4.55
C ASP A 140 18.25 -7.97 3.76
N CYS A 141 18.14 -9.25 3.40
CA CYS A 141 17.01 -9.82 2.69
C CYS A 141 16.59 -11.17 3.27
N TYR A 142 15.30 -11.48 3.23
CA TYR A 142 14.72 -12.71 3.77
C TYR A 142 14.17 -13.59 2.65
N PHE A 143 14.44 -14.88 2.75
CA PHE A 143 13.94 -15.89 1.80
C PHE A 143 13.60 -17.20 2.48
N HIS A 144 12.69 -17.95 1.87
CA HIS A 144 12.28 -19.28 2.32
C HIS A 144 12.02 -20.19 1.12
N GLU A 145 12.48 -21.44 1.17
CA GLU A 145 12.22 -22.46 0.13
C GLU A 145 12.51 -21.97 -1.31
N GLY A 146 13.61 -21.24 -1.50
CA GLY A 146 14.03 -20.72 -2.80
C GLY A 146 13.21 -19.53 -3.31
N ARG A 147 12.39 -18.91 -2.46
CA ARG A 147 11.59 -17.73 -2.79
C ARG A 147 11.94 -16.55 -1.90
N LEU A 148 12.11 -15.38 -2.51
CA LEU A 148 12.23 -14.12 -1.79
C LEU A 148 10.90 -13.80 -1.11
N LEU A 149 10.93 -13.46 0.19
CA LEU A 149 9.70 -13.10 0.91
C LEU A 149 9.13 -11.76 0.41
N GLN A 150 7.82 -11.60 0.50
CA GLN A 150 7.16 -10.30 0.31
C GLN A 150 7.07 -9.62 1.68
N CYS A 151 8.07 -8.80 2.01
CA CYS A 151 8.13 -8.09 3.29
C CYS A 151 8.87 -6.75 3.15
N ASP A 152 8.62 -5.84 4.11
CA ASP A 152 9.18 -4.50 4.13
C ASP A 152 10.72 -4.51 4.07
N ARG A 153 11.36 -5.50 4.71
CA ARG A 153 12.82 -5.64 4.70
C ARG A 153 13.38 -5.80 3.28
N ASN A 154 12.75 -6.64 2.46
CA ASN A 154 13.17 -6.89 1.09
C ASN A 154 12.88 -5.69 0.18
N ASP A 155 11.76 -5.00 0.41
CA ASP A 155 11.41 -3.78 -0.31
C ASP A 155 12.40 -2.64 -0.01
N ILE A 156 12.77 -2.47 1.26
CA ILE A 156 13.79 -1.50 1.70
C ILE A 156 15.15 -1.86 1.12
N ALA A 157 15.55 -3.13 1.13
CA ALA A 157 16.82 -3.56 0.55
C ALA A 157 16.91 -3.22 -0.95
N LEU A 158 15.86 -3.55 -1.72
CA LEU A 158 15.82 -3.22 -3.14
C LEU A 158 15.83 -1.71 -3.38
N TYR A 159 15.13 -0.94 -2.56
CA TYR A 159 15.14 0.52 -2.64
C TYR A 159 16.51 1.11 -2.33
N ASP A 160 17.15 0.70 -1.23
CA ASP A 160 18.46 1.20 -0.82
C ASP A 160 19.49 0.94 -1.95
N ILE A 161 19.44 -0.23 -2.60
CA ILE A 161 20.25 -0.54 -3.79
C ILE A 161 19.92 0.41 -4.95
N LYS A 162 18.65 0.55 -5.33
CA LYS A 162 18.22 1.42 -6.45
C LYS A 162 18.62 2.88 -6.22
N LYS A 163 18.42 3.38 -5.00
CA LYS A 163 18.79 4.72 -4.56
C LYS A 163 20.29 4.93 -4.64
N PHE A 164 21.08 3.98 -4.12
CA PHE A 164 22.54 4.01 -4.21
C PHE A 164 23.03 4.07 -5.67
N LEU A 165 22.39 3.33 -6.57
CA LEU A 165 22.70 3.31 -8.00
C LEU A 165 22.17 4.53 -8.78
N GLY A 166 21.46 5.45 -8.12
CA GLY A 166 20.88 6.62 -8.77
C GLY A 166 19.80 6.28 -9.80
N VAL A 167 19.10 5.15 -9.61
CA VAL A 167 17.92 4.79 -10.40
C VAL A 167 16.78 5.68 -9.92
N SER A 168 16.38 6.69 -10.72
CA SER A 168 15.27 7.58 -10.34
C SER A 168 13.92 6.82 -10.33
N ASP A 169 13.09 7.08 -9.33
CA ASP A 169 11.79 6.43 -9.03
C ASP A 169 10.69 6.51 -10.12
N THR A 170 11.02 7.04 -11.30
CA THR A 170 10.10 7.28 -12.40
C THR A 170 9.47 5.99 -12.97
N VAL A 171 10.17 4.85 -12.93
CA VAL A 171 9.60 3.57 -13.40
C VAL A 171 8.73 2.88 -12.34
N GLN A 172 9.12 2.97 -11.06
CA GLN A 172 8.37 2.35 -9.95
C GLN A 172 7.01 3.04 -9.76
N SER A 173 6.99 4.37 -9.85
CA SER A 173 5.75 5.15 -9.78
C SER A 173 4.82 4.85 -10.95
N PHE A 174 5.35 4.72 -12.17
CA PHE A 174 4.54 4.49 -13.37
C PHE A 174 3.87 3.11 -13.38
N LEU A 175 4.55 2.05 -12.93
CA LEU A 175 4.00 0.70 -12.87
C LEU A 175 2.92 0.57 -11.77
N GLN A 176 3.10 1.23 -10.63
CA GLN A 176 2.06 1.26 -9.60
C GLN A 176 0.86 2.11 -10.03
N ILE A 177 1.08 3.26 -10.66
CA ILE A 177 0.01 4.11 -11.17
C ILE A 177 -0.80 3.37 -12.26
N SER A 178 -0.14 2.63 -13.16
CA SER A 178 -0.86 1.92 -14.24
C SER A 178 -1.80 0.83 -13.71
N THR A 179 -1.39 0.10 -12.66
CA THR A 179 -2.24 -0.93 -12.03
C THR A 179 -3.40 -0.32 -11.25
N ILE A 180 -3.16 0.78 -10.53
CA ILE A 180 -4.22 1.56 -9.86
C ILE A 180 -5.22 2.10 -10.88
N ILE A 181 -4.73 2.69 -11.98
CA ILE A 181 -5.58 3.19 -13.07
C ILE A 181 -6.37 2.04 -13.69
N ALA A 182 -5.75 0.90 -14.02
CA ALA A 182 -6.46 -0.24 -14.59
C ALA A 182 -7.55 -0.78 -13.64
N TRP A 183 -7.28 -0.83 -12.33
CA TRP A 183 -8.27 -1.20 -11.32
C TRP A 183 -9.41 -0.19 -11.24
N LEU A 184 -9.09 1.12 -11.24
CA LEU A 184 -10.10 2.19 -11.26
C LEU A 184 -10.98 2.09 -12.51
N TRP A 185 -10.40 1.87 -13.69
CA TRP A 185 -11.14 1.71 -14.95
C TRP A 185 -12.04 0.46 -14.94
N LYS A 186 -11.53 -0.66 -14.41
CA LYS A 186 -12.29 -1.91 -14.29
C LYS A 186 -13.48 -1.78 -13.32
N ASN A 187 -13.30 -1.02 -12.25
CA ASN A 187 -14.31 -0.86 -11.20
C ASN A 187 -15.16 0.41 -11.34
N MET A 188 -14.85 1.31 -12.28
CA MET A 188 -15.58 2.57 -12.53
C MET A 188 -17.08 2.32 -12.73
N LYS A 189 -17.42 1.27 -13.47
CA LYS A 189 -18.82 0.88 -13.72
C LYS A 189 -19.53 0.48 -12.42
N TRP A 190 -18.89 -0.29 -11.55
CA TRP A 190 -19.47 -0.72 -10.28
C TRP A 190 -19.63 0.43 -9.28
N ILE A 191 -18.66 1.35 -9.24
CA ILE A 191 -18.73 2.55 -8.38
C ILE A 191 -19.93 3.42 -8.79
N LEU A 192 -20.14 3.62 -10.10
CA LEU A 192 -21.29 4.36 -10.61
C LEU A 192 -22.62 3.64 -10.35
N ILE A 193 -22.65 2.31 -10.49
CA ILE A 193 -23.86 1.51 -10.19
C ILE A 193 -24.23 1.61 -8.70
N MET A 194 -23.25 1.51 -7.79
CA MET A 194 -23.50 1.57 -6.35
C MET A 194 -23.96 2.97 -5.90
N SER A 195 -23.44 4.05 -6.49
CA SER A 195 -23.92 5.40 -6.19
C SER A 195 -25.35 5.60 -6.66
N VAL A 196 -25.72 5.10 -7.85
CA VAL A 196 -27.10 5.14 -8.36
C VAL A 196 -28.03 4.32 -7.46
N LEU A 197 -27.61 3.13 -7.00
CA LEU A 197 -28.40 2.33 -6.07
C LEU A 197 -28.68 3.06 -4.75
N GLN A 198 -27.68 3.73 -4.17
CA GLN A 198 -27.88 4.56 -2.97
C GLN A 198 -28.81 5.74 -3.22
N ILE A 199 -28.74 6.38 -4.39
CA ILE A 199 -29.67 7.46 -4.74
C ILE A 199 -31.10 6.93 -4.89
N CYS A 200 -31.28 5.78 -5.54
CA CYS A 200 -32.58 5.14 -5.71
C CYS A 200 -33.24 4.75 -4.37
N THR A 201 -32.47 4.27 -3.38
CA THR A 201 -33.02 3.95 -2.06
C THR A 201 -33.50 5.20 -1.32
N VAL A 202 -32.75 6.31 -1.41
CA VAL A 202 -33.15 7.60 -0.84
C VAL A 202 -34.42 8.14 -1.51
N ILE A 203 -34.51 8.09 -2.84
CA ILE A 203 -35.71 8.52 -3.58
C ILE A 203 -36.92 7.69 -3.17
N ASN A 204 -36.79 6.36 -3.11
CA ASN A 204 -37.89 5.48 -2.71
C ASN A 204 -38.34 5.74 -1.26
N TRP A 205 -37.39 5.99 -0.35
CA TRP A 205 -37.70 6.37 1.03
C TRP A 205 -38.47 7.69 1.10
N LEU A 206 -38.04 8.72 0.36
CA LEU A 206 -38.72 10.02 0.29
C LEU A 206 -40.15 9.87 -0.26
N TRP A 207 -40.31 9.11 -1.34
CA TRP A 207 -41.63 8.84 -1.92
C TRP A 207 -42.57 8.14 -0.94
N ASN A 208 -42.07 7.14 -0.21
CA ASN A 208 -42.86 6.44 0.80
C ASN A 208 -43.20 7.34 2.00
N LYS A 209 -42.27 8.21 2.41
CA LYS A 209 -42.52 9.21 3.46
C LYS A 209 -43.59 10.21 3.03
N MET A 210 -43.53 10.72 1.80
CA MET A 210 -44.54 11.62 1.23
C MET A 210 -45.92 10.95 1.16
N LYS A 211 -46.00 9.69 0.71
CA LYS A 211 -47.26 8.91 0.70
C LYS A 211 -47.89 8.81 2.08
N LYS A 212 -47.08 8.52 3.12
CA LYS A 212 -47.57 8.43 4.51
C LYS A 212 -48.12 9.76 5.01
N VAL A 213 -47.47 10.88 4.71
CA VAL A 213 -47.95 12.23 5.06
C VAL A 213 -49.26 12.54 4.35
N LEU A 214 -49.37 12.22 3.06
CA LEU A 214 -50.57 12.47 2.27
C LEU A 214 -51.77 11.68 2.79
N ILE A 215 -51.58 10.37 3.06
CA ILE A 215 -52.62 9.50 3.63
C ILE A 215 -53.07 10.05 4.99
N SER A 216 -52.12 10.44 5.85
CA SER A 216 -52.44 11.04 7.15
C SER A 216 -53.24 12.33 7.00
N ALA A 217 -52.87 13.21 6.07
CA ALA A 217 -53.58 14.45 5.81
C ALA A 217 -55.01 14.20 5.30
N CYS A 218 -55.21 13.22 4.40
CA CYS A 218 -56.52 12.81 3.91
C CYS A 218 -57.42 12.29 5.04
N VAL A 219 -56.89 11.46 5.96
CA VAL A 219 -57.64 10.96 7.12
C VAL A 219 -58.07 12.11 8.04
N ILE A 220 -57.17 13.05 8.33
CA ILE A 220 -57.48 14.23 9.16
C ILE A 220 -58.56 15.08 8.51
N ALA A 221 -58.47 15.35 7.21
CA ALA A 221 -59.48 16.10 6.46
C ALA A 221 -60.85 15.41 6.48
N GLY A 222 -60.89 14.08 6.31
CA GLY A 222 -62.13 13.30 6.39
C GLY A 222 -62.81 13.38 7.76
N LEU A 223 -62.03 13.29 8.85
CA LEU A 223 -62.55 13.43 10.21
C LEU A 223 -63.11 14.83 10.48
N LEU A 224 -62.46 15.88 9.98
CA LEU A 224 -62.95 17.26 10.08
C LEU A 224 -64.26 17.44 9.31
N PHE A 225 -64.34 16.89 8.09
CA PHE A 225 -65.56 16.94 7.28
C PHE A 225 -66.73 16.24 7.97
N GLN A 226 -66.49 15.05 8.55
CA GLN A 226 -67.52 14.30 9.26
C GLN A 226 -67.99 15.01 10.54
N LYS A 227 -67.08 15.68 11.27
CA LYS A 227 -67.46 16.53 12.42
C LYS A 227 -68.33 17.72 11.98
N SER A 228 -67.95 18.43 10.93
CA SER A 228 -68.72 19.55 10.38
C SER A 228 -70.11 19.11 9.92
N PHE A 229 -70.21 17.97 9.24
CA PHE A 229 -71.48 17.41 8.80
C PHE A 229 -72.39 17.00 9.97
N ASN A 230 -71.84 16.33 10.99
CA ASN A 230 -72.58 15.96 12.20
C ASN A 230 -73.08 17.19 12.97
N TRP A 231 -72.27 18.26 13.03
CA TRP A 231 -72.67 19.52 13.66
C TRP A 231 -73.83 20.19 12.91
N LEU A 232 -73.74 20.30 11.57
CA LEU A 232 -74.82 20.84 10.73
C LEU A 232 -76.13 20.05 10.88
N ARG A 233 -76.05 18.72 10.91
CA ARG A 233 -77.23 17.85 11.11
C ARG A 233 -77.89 18.10 12.47
N ASN A 234 -77.10 18.23 13.54
CA ASN A 234 -77.63 18.57 14.87
C ASN A 234 -78.27 19.97 14.87
N LEU A 235 -77.66 20.94 14.19
CA LEU A 235 -78.18 22.30 14.13
C LEU A 235 -79.52 22.38 13.37
N LEU A 236 -79.65 21.65 12.26
CA LEU A 236 -80.91 21.50 11.52
C LEU A 236 -81.99 20.82 12.37
N TRP A 237 -81.62 19.80 13.15
CA TRP A 237 -82.54 19.15 14.07
C TRP A 237 -83.03 20.11 15.17
N PHE A 238 -82.13 20.89 15.77
CA PHE A 238 -82.50 21.93 16.76
C PHE A 238 -83.37 23.04 16.14
N HIS A 239 -83.07 23.47 14.91
CA HIS A 239 -83.85 24.47 14.20
C HIS A 239 -85.28 23.98 13.88
N ASN A 240 -85.43 22.74 13.39
CA ASN A 240 -86.75 22.15 13.14
C ASN A 240 -87.53 21.96 14.45
N ARG A 241 -86.86 21.54 15.53
CA ARG A 241 -87.50 21.44 16.85
C ARG A 241 -88.01 22.80 17.35
N GLY A 242 -87.25 23.86 17.13
CA GLY A 242 -87.64 25.24 17.47
C GLY A 242 -88.79 25.78 16.61
N ARG A 243 -88.89 25.41 15.32
CA ARG A 243 -90.04 25.76 14.47
C ARG A 243 -91.32 25.03 14.89
N ASN A 244 -91.25 23.72 15.10
CA ASN A 244 -92.41 22.93 15.53
C ASN A 244 -92.96 23.40 16.89
N ALA A 245 -92.12 23.95 17.76
CA ALA A 245 -92.55 24.50 19.05
C ALA A 245 -93.25 25.87 18.94
N ARG A 246 -93.03 26.65 17.86
CA ARG A 246 -93.70 27.94 17.63
C ARG A 246 -95.03 27.83 16.89
N GLU A 247 -95.25 26.74 16.17
CA GLU A 247 -96.52 26.46 15.48
C GLU A 247 -97.56 25.78 16.40
N ALA A 248 -97.14 25.33 17.59
CA ALA A 248 -97.97 24.61 18.56
C ALA A 248 -98.47 25.45 19.74
N GLY A 249 -98.32 26.78 19.70
CA GLY A 249 -98.81 27.72 20.72
C GLY A 249 -99.54 28.89 20.07
#